data_AF-A0A6H0G026-F1
#
_entry.id   AF-A0A6H0G026-F1
#
_cell.length_a   1.000
_cell.length_b   1.000
_cell.length_c   1.000
_cell.angle_alpha   90.00
_cell.angle_beta   90.00
_cell.angle_gamma   90.00
#
_symmetry.space_group_name_H-M   'P 1'
#
loop_
_entity.id
_entity.type
_entity.pdbx_description
1 polymer ?
#
loop_
_entity_poly.entity_id
_entity_poly.type
_entity_poly.pdbx_seq_one_letter_code
_entity_poly.pdbx_strand_id
1 'polypeptide(L)'
;MSPDVQASYYFTQLKDTYDQHYLGGKVTKSFGKGKFTSDLRYFNSYDLGQALVGSISNQMYTSSFSYQLKHHLFNVGYQKVDGSEALPYLKGAGPYTPTTVMVSYFSLPHESTWWLRYDYNFAGLGLPGLVLSNKYLHGFNARIAGNSAEKKEWEGDTELAYTM
;
A
#
# COMPACT_ATOMS: atom_id res chain seq x y z
N MET A 1 -19.58 -4.58 -20.63
CA MET A 1 -18.69 -5.45 -19.82
C MET A 1 -19.03 -5.21 -18.36
N SER A 2 -19.34 -6.25 -17.61
CA SER A 2 -19.58 -6.18 -16.16
C SER A 2 -18.30 -5.74 -15.42
N PRO A 3 -18.44 -5.10 -14.24
CA PRO A 3 -17.28 -4.79 -13.41
C PRO A 3 -16.57 -6.08 -12.98
N ASP A 4 -15.23 -6.05 -12.96
CA ASP A 4 -14.41 -7.07 -12.31
C ASP A 4 -14.32 -6.72 -10.82
N VAL A 5 -14.78 -7.63 -9.97
CA VAL A 5 -14.88 -7.44 -8.53
C VAL A 5 -14.17 -8.59 -7.85
N GLN A 6 -13.23 -8.27 -6.98
CA GLN A 6 -12.46 -9.22 -6.20
C GLN A 6 -12.63 -8.89 -4.72
N ALA A 7 -12.91 -9.92 -3.93
CA ALA A 7 -12.92 -9.86 -2.48
C ALA A 7 -11.96 -10.93 -1.95
N SER A 8 -11.24 -10.60 -0.89
CA SER A 8 -10.20 -11.46 -0.32
C SER A 8 -10.20 -11.35 1.19
N TYR A 9 -9.96 -12.49 1.85
CA TYR A 9 -9.74 -12.58 3.28
C TYR A 9 -8.56 -13.52 3.52
N TYR A 10 -7.63 -13.09 4.38
CA TYR A 10 -6.53 -13.92 4.82
C TYR A 10 -6.41 -13.86 6.34
N PHE A 11 -6.04 -14.99 6.93
CA PHE A 11 -5.68 -15.09 8.34
C PHE A 11 -4.23 -15.54 8.43
N THR A 12 -3.44 -14.86 9.26
CA THR A 12 -2.04 -15.18 9.51
C THR A 12 -1.82 -15.26 11.02
N GLN A 13 -1.11 -16.30 11.45
CA GLN A 13 -0.69 -16.46 12.83
C GLN A 13 0.81 -16.72 12.87
N LEU A 14 1.50 -15.97 13.74
CA LEU A 14 2.81 -16.34 14.22
C LEU A 14 2.67 -16.76 15.68
N LYS A 15 2.89 -18.06 15.93
CA LYS A 15 2.68 -18.68 17.23
C LYS A 15 3.35 -17.88 18.36
N ASP A 16 2.62 -17.72 19.47
CA ASP A 16 3.05 -17.00 20.68
C ASP A 16 3.47 -15.54 20.42
N THR A 17 3.10 -14.97 19.27
CA THR A 17 3.51 -13.63 18.86
C THR A 17 2.32 -12.77 18.44
N TYR A 18 1.66 -13.08 17.31
CA TYR A 18 0.53 -12.29 16.81
C TYR A 18 -0.42 -13.08 15.93
N ASP A 19 -1.67 -12.63 15.91
CA ASP A 19 -2.65 -12.94 14.88
C ASP A 19 -2.87 -11.70 14.00
N GLN A 20 -3.15 -11.92 12.72
CA GLN A 20 -3.47 -10.87 11.76
C GLN A 20 -4.59 -11.32 10.83
N HIS A 21 -5.63 -10.50 10.77
CA HIS A 21 -6.72 -10.59 9.81
C HIS A 21 -6.52 -9.56 8.71
N TYR A 22 -6.69 -10.00 7.47
CA TYR A 22 -6.68 -9.13 6.30
C TYR A 22 -8.03 -9.22 5.58
N LEU A 23 -8.55 -8.07 5.16
CA LEU A 23 -9.67 -7.96 4.24
C LEU A 23 -9.28 -7.07 3.07
N GLY A 24 -9.54 -7.52 1.85
CA GLY A 24 -9.25 -6.76 0.63
C GLY A 24 -10.42 -6.77 -0.34
N GLY A 25 -10.68 -5.62 -0.95
CA GLY A 25 -11.70 -5.43 -1.98
C GLY A 25 -11.16 -4.63 -3.15
N LYS A 26 -11.26 -5.16 -4.37
CA LYS A 26 -10.84 -4.48 -5.59
C LYS A 26 -11.95 -4.49 -6.62
N VAL A 27 -12.23 -3.33 -7.20
CA VAL A 27 -13.24 -3.17 -8.25
C VAL A 27 -12.61 -2.46 -9.44
N THR A 28 -12.68 -3.08 -10.61
CA THR A 28 -12.25 -2.49 -11.88
C THR A 28 -13.44 -2.39 -12.82
N LYS A 29 -13.71 -1.19 -13.35
CA LYS A 29 -14.81 -0.97 -14.29
C LYS A 29 -14.43 0.02 -15.39
N SER A 30 -15.05 -0.11 -16.55
CA SER A 30 -14.98 0.93 -17.57
C SER A 30 -15.67 2.20 -17.06
N PHE A 31 -15.04 3.37 -17.28
CA PHE A 31 -15.59 4.67 -16.92
C PHE A 31 -15.22 5.68 -18.02
N GLY A 32 -16.22 6.13 -18.79
CA GLY A 32 -16.00 6.95 -19.97
C GLY A 32 -15.12 6.23 -21.00
N LYS A 33 -14.05 6.90 -21.43
CA LYS A 33 -13.05 6.36 -22.38
C LYS A 33 -11.94 5.53 -21.70
N GLY A 34 -11.97 5.43 -20.37
CA GLY A 34 -10.92 4.79 -19.58
C GLY A 34 -11.43 3.64 -18.72
N LYS A 35 -10.54 3.17 -17.85
CA LYS A 35 -10.85 2.18 -16.81
C LYS A 35 -10.55 2.78 -15.45
N PHE A 36 -11.50 2.67 -14.53
CA PHE A 36 -11.35 3.08 -13.14
C PHE A 36 -11.14 1.83 -12.27
N THR A 37 -10.19 1.91 -11.34
CA THR A 37 -9.93 0.86 -10.34
C THR A 37 -9.99 1.46 -8.94
N SER A 38 -10.67 0.78 -8.03
CA SER A 38 -10.66 1.04 -6.59
C SER A 38 -10.05 -0.17 -5.89
N ASP A 39 -9.09 0.02 -5.00
CA ASP A 39 -8.46 -1.03 -4.17
C ASP A 39 -8.49 -0.57 -2.71
N LEU A 40 -9.19 -1.33 -1.87
CA LEU A 40 -9.36 -1.11 -0.45
C LEU A 40 -8.80 -2.31 0.31
N ARG A 41 -8.03 -2.04 1.36
CA ARG A 41 -7.47 -3.09 2.23
C ARG A 41 -7.54 -2.68 3.68
N TYR A 42 -7.74 -3.69 4.52
CA TYR A 42 -7.78 -3.56 5.96
C TYR A 42 -6.96 -4.68 6.61
N PHE A 43 -6.12 -4.30 7.55
CA PHE A 43 -5.37 -5.22 8.40
C PHE A 43 -5.78 -4.97 9.85
N ASN A 44 -5.98 -6.03 10.62
CA ASN A 44 -6.13 -5.98 12.06
C ASN A 44 -5.19 -7.01 12.69
N SER A 45 -4.21 -6.54 13.44
CA SER A 45 -3.18 -7.38 14.07
C SER A 45 -3.17 -7.14 15.58
N TYR A 46 -3.09 -8.22 16.34
CA TYR A 46 -3.04 -8.18 17.80
C TYR A 46 -2.12 -9.27 18.37
N ASP A 47 -1.57 -9.03 19.56
CA ASP A 47 -0.70 -10.00 20.21
C ASP A 47 -1.45 -11.28 20.63
N LEU A 48 -0.72 -12.40 20.68
CA LEU A 48 -1.27 -13.70 21.01
C LEU A 48 -0.32 -14.51 21.90
N GLY A 49 -0.88 -15.31 22.82
CA GLY A 49 -0.14 -16.31 23.59
C GLY A 49 0.85 -15.67 24.56
N GLN A 50 2.13 -16.01 24.45
CA GLN A 50 3.18 -15.44 25.30
C GLN A 50 3.58 -14.00 24.92
N ALA A 51 3.08 -13.48 23.80
CA ALA A 51 3.41 -12.15 23.29
C ALA A 51 4.93 -11.90 23.24
N LEU A 52 5.67 -12.77 22.55
CA LEU A 52 7.15 -12.82 22.55
C LEU A 52 7.83 -11.51 22.10
N VAL A 53 7.09 -10.60 21.44
CA VAL A 53 7.58 -9.30 20.97
C VAL A 53 6.91 -8.10 21.66
N GLY A 54 6.20 -8.36 22.76
CA GLY A 54 5.38 -7.36 23.45
C GLY A 54 3.95 -7.28 22.92
N SER A 55 3.22 -6.28 23.40
CA SER A 55 1.85 -6.05 22.94
C SER A 55 1.84 -5.53 21.51
N ILE A 56 0.85 -5.97 20.75
CA ILE A 56 0.60 -5.52 19.39
C ILE A 56 -0.84 -5.04 19.35
N SER A 57 -1.03 -3.78 18.98
CA SER A 57 -2.31 -3.21 18.61
C SER A 57 -2.13 -2.43 17.32
N ASN A 58 -2.54 -3.03 16.21
CA ASN A 58 -2.40 -2.42 14.90
C ASN A 58 -3.64 -2.65 14.03
N GLN A 59 -4.23 -1.56 13.58
CA GLN A 59 -5.19 -1.51 12.50
C GLN A 59 -4.60 -0.68 11.37
N MET A 60 -4.56 -1.23 10.15
CA MET A 60 -4.11 -0.47 8.98
C MET A 60 -5.17 -0.47 7.90
N TYR A 61 -5.48 0.72 7.40
CA TYR A 61 -6.42 0.94 6.30
C TYR A 61 -5.67 1.50 5.11
N THR A 62 -5.94 0.96 3.93
CA THR A 62 -5.41 1.50 2.68
C THR A 62 -6.54 1.67 1.69
N SER A 63 -6.59 2.81 1.01
CA SER A 63 -7.50 3.07 -0.09
C SER A 63 -6.74 3.67 -1.26
N SER A 64 -7.00 3.19 -2.46
CA SER A 64 -6.39 3.72 -3.66
C SER A 64 -7.33 3.69 -4.85
N PHE A 65 -7.16 4.67 -5.72
CA PHE A 65 -8.00 4.88 -6.88
C PHE A 65 -7.11 5.15 -8.09
N SER A 66 -7.35 4.40 -9.16
CA SER A 66 -6.61 4.54 -10.41
C SER A 66 -7.54 4.83 -11.58
N TYR A 67 -7.06 5.64 -12.53
CA TYR A 67 -7.71 5.85 -13.80
C TYR A 67 -6.72 5.63 -14.95
N GLN A 68 -7.00 4.62 -15.78
CA GLN A 68 -6.26 4.33 -16.99
C GLN A 68 -6.97 4.97 -18.18
N LEU A 69 -6.25 5.80 -18.94
CA LEU A 69 -6.72 6.34 -20.22
C LEU A 69 -5.63 6.18 -21.29
N LYS A 70 -5.91 5.35 -22.30
CA LYS A 70 -4.94 4.98 -23.35
C LYS A 70 -3.62 4.51 -22.72
N HIS A 71 -2.55 5.28 -22.89
CA HIS A 71 -1.19 4.97 -22.44
C HIS A 71 -0.83 5.54 -21.07
N HIS A 72 -1.78 6.18 -20.37
CA HIS A 72 -1.56 6.85 -19.09
C HIS A 72 -2.32 6.15 -17.96
N LEU A 73 -1.64 5.89 -16.85
CA LEU A 73 -2.24 5.48 -15.58
C LEU A 73 -1.98 6.57 -14.54
N PHE A 74 -3.04 7.09 -13.93
CA PHE A 74 -2.93 7.93 -12.74
C PHE A 74 -3.45 7.15 -11.55
N ASN A 75 -2.74 7.21 -10.43
CA ASN A 75 -3.16 6.60 -9.18
C ASN A 75 -2.92 7.55 -8.01
N VAL A 76 -3.88 7.60 -7.10
CA VAL A 76 -3.79 8.30 -5.82
C VAL A 76 -4.25 7.34 -4.73
N GLY A 77 -3.68 7.47 -3.55
CA GLY A 77 -4.19 6.74 -2.41
C GLY A 77 -3.78 7.31 -1.07
N TYR A 78 -4.32 6.68 -0.05
CA TYR A 78 -4.11 7.01 1.34
C TYR A 78 -4.01 5.75 2.18
N GLN A 79 -3.09 5.76 3.13
CA GLN A 79 -2.87 4.72 4.12
C GLN A 79 -2.88 5.35 5.51
N LYS A 80 -3.53 4.67 6.46
CA LYS A 80 -3.51 5.04 7.86
C LYS A 80 -3.15 3.83 8.71
N VAL A 81 -2.19 4.03 9.60
CA VAL A 81 -1.93 3.14 10.73
C VAL A 81 -2.61 3.73 11.95
N ASP A 82 -3.55 2.97 12.50
CA ASP A 82 -4.18 3.23 13.79
C ASP A 82 -3.71 2.17 14.78
N GLY A 83 -3.29 2.61 15.97
CA GLY A 83 -2.69 1.73 16.96
C GLY A 83 -1.27 2.15 17.34
N SER A 84 -0.81 1.58 18.45
CA SER A 84 0.48 1.91 19.09
C SER A 84 1.67 1.23 18.42
N GLU A 85 1.43 0.25 17.56
CA GLU A 85 2.47 -0.58 16.94
C GLU A 85 2.40 -0.50 15.41
N ALA A 86 3.55 -0.71 14.76
CA ALA A 86 3.63 -0.81 13.32
C ALA A 86 2.92 -2.08 12.81
N LEU A 87 2.59 -2.14 11.52
CA LEU A 87 2.02 -3.35 10.92
C LEU A 87 3.03 -4.52 11.07
N PRO A 88 2.68 -5.62 11.77
CA PRO A 88 3.58 -6.76 11.87
C PRO A 88 3.62 -7.53 10.56
N TYR A 89 4.81 -8.02 10.22
CA TYR A 89 5.05 -8.89 9.07
C TYR A 89 6.22 -9.84 9.36
N LEU A 90 6.29 -10.96 8.63
CA LEU A 90 7.36 -11.94 8.79
C LEU A 90 8.65 -11.44 8.14
N LYS A 91 9.78 -11.57 8.84
CA LYS A 91 11.10 -11.23 8.29
C LYS A 91 11.36 -11.99 6.98
N GLY A 92 11.81 -11.26 5.96
CA GLY A 92 12.03 -11.82 4.61
C GLY A 92 10.82 -11.70 3.67
N ALA A 93 9.64 -11.39 4.22
CA ALA A 93 8.50 -10.88 3.47
C ALA A 93 8.40 -9.36 3.69
N GLY A 94 8.02 -8.61 2.65
CA GLY A 94 7.59 -7.21 2.82
C GLY A 94 6.10 -7.16 3.18
N PRO A 95 5.62 -6.11 3.87
CA PRO A 95 4.20 -5.96 4.14
C PRO A 95 3.42 -5.80 2.83
N TYR A 96 2.23 -6.41 2.75
CA TYR A 96 1.39 -6.43 1.54
C TYR A 96 0.57 -5.13 1.38
N THR A 97 1.26 -3.98 1.40
CA THR A 97 0.63 -2.66 1.34
C THR A 97 0.99 -1.95 0.04
N PRO A 98 0.13 -1.03 -0.45
CA PRO A 98 0.46 -0.19 -1.61
C PRO A 98 1.64 0.76 -1.35
N THR A 99 2.04 0.96 -0.10
CA THR A 99 3.09 1.88 0.34
C THR A 99 4.43 1.20 0.60
N THR A 100 4.51 -0.12 0.52
CA THR A 100 5.78 -0.84 0.43
C THR A 100 6.50 -0.43 -0.85
N VAL A 101 7.56 0.35 -0.70
CA VAL A 101 8.39 0.88 -1.78
C VAL A 101 9.86 0.48 -1.57
N MET A 102 10.78 1.08 -2.31
CA MET A 102 12.16 0.61 -2.38
C MET A 102 12.89 0.75 -1.05
N VAL A 103 12.63 1.83 -0.30
CA VAL A 103 13.35 2.15 0.94
C VAL A 103 12.45 2.05 2.16
N SER A 104 11.20 2.52 2.09
CA SER A 104 10.28 2.57 3.23
C SER A 104 9.00 1.74 3.03
N TYR A 105 8.29 1.51 4.14
CA TYR A 105 7.00 0.82 4.20
C TYR A 105 5.85 1.72 4.67
N PHE A 106 6.15 2.91 5.23
CA PHE A 106 5.16 3.87 5.74
C PHE A 106 4.13 3.23 6.70
N SER A 107 4.62 2.35 7.57
CA SER A 107 3.81 1.50 8.44
C SER A 107 4.01 1.80 9.92
N LEU A 108 4.63 2.92 10.28
CA LEU A 108 4.91 3.28 11.67
C LEU A 108 3.63 3.56 12.46
N PRO A 109 3.66 3.45 13.81
CA PRO A 109 2.52 3.78 14.65
C PRO A 109 1.96 5.17 14.34
N HIS A 110 0.64 5.26 14.25
CA HIS A 110 -0.11 6.49 13.92
C HIS A 110 0.20 7.14 12.57
N GLU A 111 1.01 6.52 11.72
CA GLU A 111 1.41 7.13 10.46
C GLU A 111 0.24 7.23 9.47
N SER A 112 0.12 8.40 8.86
CA SER A 112 -0.78 8.70 7.76
C SER A 112 0.05 8.98 6.51
N THR A 113 -0.24 8.29 5.42
CA THR A 113 0.56 8.41 4.18
C THR A 113 -0.34 8.58 2.99
N TRP A 114 -0.15 9.66 2.23
CA TRP A 114 -0.76 9.81 0.92
C TRP A 114 0.29 9.56 -0.16
N TRP A 115 -0.16 9.15 -1.35
CA TRP A 115 0.72 9.02 -2.49
C TRP A 115 0.06 9.42 -3.80
N LEU A 116 0.91 9.74 -4.76
CA LEU A 116 0.56 9.95 -6.16
C LEU A 116 1.46 9.06 -7.01
N ARG A 117 0.89 8.45 -8.04
CA ARG A 117 1.61 7.64 -9.01
C ARG A 117 1.14 7.97 -10.42
N TYR A 118 2.09 7.99 -11.34
CA TYR A 118 1.85 8.13 -12.76
C TYR A 118 2.68 7.10 -13.54
N ASP A 119 2.00 6.33 -14.38
CA ASP A 119 2.65 5.41 -15.31
C ASP A 119 2.36 5.81 -16.76
N TYR A 120 3.37 5.68 -17.62
CA TYR A 120 3.25 5.91 -19.05
C TYR A 120 3.81 4.74 -19.86
N ASN A 121 3.03 4.29 -20.85
CA ASN A 121 3.45 3.28 -21.82
C ASN A 121 3.80 3.95 -23.15
N PHE A 122 5.07 3.89 -23.55
CA PHE A 122 5.57 4.57 -24.74
C PHE A 122 5.17 3.89 -26.06
N ALA A 123 4.40 2.79 -26.03
CA ALA A 123 3.75 2.27 -27.23
C ALA A 123 2.90 3.34 -27.95
N GLY A 124 2.35 4.31 -27.21
CA GLY A 124 1.64 5.46 -27.78
C GLY A 124 2.50 6.41 -28.60
N LEU A 125 3.81 6.33 -28.48
CA LEU A 125 4.82 7.08 -29.22
C LEU A 125 5.64 6.18 -30.17
N GLY A 126 5.20 4.94 -30.40
CA GLY A 126 5.88 4.01 -31.29
C GLY A 126 7.08 3.29 -30.67
N LEU A 127 7.25 3.35 -29.34
CA LEU A 127 8.31 2.62 -28.61
C LEU A 127 7.66 1.53 -27.73
N PRO A 128 7.13 0.43 -28.32
CA PRO A 128 6.58 -0.66 -27.54
C PRO A 128 7.66 -1.30 -26.65
N GLY A 129 7.25 -1.76 -25.47
CA GLY A 129 8.16 -2.34 -24.48
C GLY A 129 8.77 -1.34 -23.52
N LEU A 130 8.79 -0.03 -23.83
CA LEU A 130 9.29 1.02 -22.95
C LEU A 130 8.17 1.56 -22.04
N VAL A 131 8.41 1.56 -20.73
CA VAL A 131 7.49 2.07 -19.71
C VAL A 131 8.21 2.95 -18.69
N LEU A 132 7.52 3.99 -18.22
CA LEU A 132 7.97 4.87 -17.15
C LEU A 132 6.96 4.81 -16.00
N SER A 133 7.44 4.63 -14.77
CA SER A 133 6.66 4.74 -13.55
C SER A 133 7.26 5.80 -12.64
N ASN A 134 6.43 6.68 -12.11
CA ASN A 134 6.82 7.63 -11.07
C ASN A 134 5.85 7.52 -9.90
N LYS A 135 6.38 7.50 -8.68
CA LYS A 135 5.57 7.45 -7.47
C LYS A 135 6.17 8.37 -6.41
N TYR A 136 5.32 9.16 -5.78
CA TYR A 136 5.69 10.00 -4.65
C TYR A 136 4.79 9.67 -3.47
N LEU A 137 5.39 9.50 -2.29
CA LEU A 137 4.70 9.21 -1.03
C LEU A 137 5.12 10.24 0.01
N HIS A 138 4.18 10.61 0.88
CA HIS A 138 4.46 11.46 2.02
C HIS A 138 3.72 10.97 3.26
N GLY A 139 4.50 10.56 4.25
CA GLY A 139 4.07 10.09 5.56
C GLY A 139 4.15 11.20 6.61
N PHE A 140 3.17 11.25 7.50
CA PHE A 140 3.09 12.22 8.59
C PHE A 140 2.38 11.62 9.82
N ASN A 141 2.53 12.29 10.97
CA ASN A 141 2.00 11.88 12.28
C ASN A 141 2.58 10.57 12.85
N ALA A 142 3.63 10.02 12.23
CA ALA A 142 4.30 8.83 12.73
C ALA A 142 4.87 9.07 14.14
N ARG A 143 4.74 8.07 15.00
CA ARG A 143 5.26 8.06 16.38
C ARG A 143 6.32 6.98 16.51
N ILE A 144 7.44 7.32 17.14
CA ILE A 144 8.55 6.39 17.40
C ILE A 144 8.70 6.27 18.91
N ALA A 145 8.83 5.03 19.41
CA ALA A 145 9.05 4.77 20.83
C ALA A 145 10.24 5.59 21.36
N GLY A 146 10.06 6.23 22.52
CA GLY A 146 11.08 7.10 23.12
C GLY A 146 11.18 8.50 22.49
N ASN A 147 10.31 8.84 21.52
CA ASN A 147 10.23 10.17 20.94
C ASN A 147 8.79 10.68 20.87
N SER A 148 8.50 11.73 21.63
CA SER A 148 7.16 12.35 21.67
C SER A 148 6.88 13.27 20.48
N ALA A 149 7.87 13.59 19.64
CA ALA A 149 7.67 14.42 18.46
C ALA A 149 7.13 13.60 17.28
N GLU A 150 6.14 14.15 16.59
CA GLU A 150 5.66 13.62 15.31
C GLU A 150 6.78 13.57 14.28
N LYS A 151 6.77 12.50 13.49
CA LYS A 151 7.71 12.29 12.40
C LYS A 151 7.00 12.41 11.06
N LYS A 152 7.80 12.79 10.07
CA LYS A 152 7.41 12.89 8.67
C LYS A 152 8.49 12.24 7.85
N GLU A 153 8.09 11.59 6.77
CA GLU A 153 8.98 10.98 5.80
C GLU A 153 8.38 11.12 4.40
N TRP A 154 9.22 11.02 3.37
CA TRP A 154 8.77 11.03 2.00
C TRP A 154 9.71 10.19 1.15
N GLU A 155 9.16 9.61 0.09
CA GLU A 155 9.92 8.82 -0.88
C GLU A 155 9.43 9.14 -2.29
N GLY A 156 10.38 9.24 -3.22
CA GLY A 156 10.13 9.52 -4.62
C GLY A 156 10.86 8.50 -5.48
N ASP A 157 10.09 7.68 -6.19
CA ASP A 157 10.60 6.60 -7.04
C ASP A 157 10.37 6.95 -8.50
N THR A 158 11.38 6.67 -9.33
CA THR A 158 11.30 6.75 -10.78
C THR A 158 11.88 5.47 -11.37
N GLU A 159 11.06 4.74 -12.12
CA GLU A 159 11.44 3.50 -12.78
C GLU A 159 11.26 3.66 -14.29
N LEU A 160 12.31 3.31 -15.03
CA LEU A 160 12.28 3.19 -16.48
C LEU A 160 12.62 1.74 -16.83
N ALA A 161 11.69 1.04 -17.49
CA ALA A 161 11.88 -0.35 -17.87
C ALA A 161 11.65 -0.54 -19.37
N TYR A 162 12.42 -1.46 -19.97
CA TYR A 162 12.31 -1.82 -21.37
C TYR A 162 12.28 -3.34 -21.51
N THR A 163 11.41 -3.84 -22.39
CA THR A 163 11.33 -5.25 -22.78
C THR A 163 11.40 -5.37 -24.30
N MET A 164 12.21 -6.32 -24.80
CA MET A 164 12.36 -6.62 -26.23
C MET A 164 11.16 -7.35 -26.81
#